data_AF-A0A958Q1U5-F1
#
_entry.id   AF-A0A958Q1U5-F1
#
_cell.length_a   1.000
_cell.length_b   1.000
_cell.length_c   1.000
_cell.angle_alpha   90.00
_cell.angle_beta   90.00
_cell.angle_gamma   90.00
#
_symmetry.space_group_name_H-M   'P 1'
#
loop_
_entity.id
_entity.type
_entity.pdbx_description
1 polymer ?
#
loop_
_entity_poly.entity_id
_entity_poly.type
_entity_poly.pdbx_seq_one_letter_code
_entity_poly.pdbx_strand_id
1 'polypeptide(L)'
;MNQPSPEKLREWRIRASRKNAIVPYYFEVFPKKVVILCGNCHHEFQRPLVPNLDEPTFVCPEPDCRARNWVPVKYDLRYLPR
;
A
#
# COMPACT_ATOMS: atom_id res chain seq x y z
N MET A 1 14.18 -9.68 -0.57
CA MET A 1 13.04 -8.77 -0.27
C MET A 1 13.62 -7.45 0.21
N ASN A 2 13.41 -6.35 -0.52
CA ASN A 2 14.03 -5.06 -0.20
C ASN A 2 13.10 -4.25 0.71
N GLN A 3 13.34 -4.28 2.03
CA GLN A 3 12.73 -3.30 2.92
C GLN A 3 13.21 -1.89 2.52
N PRO A 4 12.32 -0.87 2.48
CA PRO A 4 12.74 0.49 2.18
C PRO A 4 13.76 0.97 3.21
N SER A 5 14.75 1.76 2.77
CA SER A 5 15.69 2.40 3.69
C SER A 5 14.94 3.24 4.74
N PRO A 6 15.50 3.45 5.94
CA PRO A 6 14.86 4.25 6.99
C PRO A 6 14.45 5.66 6.50
N GLU A 7 15.26 6.28 5.65
CA GLU A 7 14.99 7.58 5.05
C GLU A 7 13.77 7.54 4.13
N LYS A 8 13.70 6.54 3.24
CA LYS A 8 12.57 6.33 2.34
C LYS A 8 11.28 6.03 3.10
N LEU A 9 11.37 5.26 4.19
CA LEU A 9 10.23 5.01 5.06
C LEU A 9 9.74 6.28 5.75
N ARG A 10 10.66 7.17 6.17
CA ARG A 10 10.32 8.47 6.75
C ARG A 10 9.58 9.36 5.74
N GLU A 11 10.07 9.44 4.50
CA GLU A 11 9.40 10.17 3.43
C GLU A 11 8.00 9.61 3.17
N TRP A 12 7.87 8.28 3.09
CA TRP A 12 6.59 7.62 2.90
C TRP A 12 5.61 7.93 4.03
N ARG A 13 6.05 7.92 5.28
CA ARG A 13 5.20 8.30 6.44
C ARG A 13 4.72 9.75 6.35
N ILE A 14 5.57 10.68 5.94
CA ILE A 14 5.19 12.09 5.74
C ILE A 14 4.12 12.20 4.64
N ARG A 15 4.33 11.50 3.52
CA ARG A 15 3.39 11.50 2.39
C ARG A 15 2.05 10.84 2.72
N ALA A 16 2.08 9.72 3.46
CA ALA A 16 0.89 9.02 3.93
C ALA A 16 0.07 9.92 4.88
N SER A 17 0.74 10.59 5.82
CA SER A 17 0.10 11.51 6.77
C SER A 17 -0.64 12.65 6.05
N ARG A 18 -0.03 13.25 5.03
CA ARG A 18 -0.68 14.27 4.18
C ARG A 18 -1.95 13.77 3.45
N LYS A 19 -2.10 12.45 3.29
CA LYS A 19 -3.27 11.79 2.67
C LYS A 19 -4.27 11.25 3.71
N ASN A 20 -4.11 11.59 5.00
CA ASN A 20 -4.86 10.99 6.12
C ASN A 20 -4.79 9.46 6.10
N ALA A 21 -3.59 8.92 5.86
CA ALA A 21 -3.32 7.50 5.73
C ALA A 21 -2.02 7.10 6.46
N ILE A 22 -1.82 5.81 6.62
CA ILE A 22 -0.60 5.19 7.17
C ILE A 22 0.12 4.39 6.09
N VAL A 23 1.41 4.15 6.27
CA VAL A 23 2.16 3.21 5.44
C VAL A 23 1.83 1.79 5.93
N PRO A 24 1.50 0.84 5.03
CA PRO A 24 1.40 -0.57 5.40
C PRO A 24 2.65 -1.04 6.13
N TYR A 25 2.49 -2.03 7.02
CA TYR A 25 3.65 -2.71 7.59
C TYR A 25 4.45 -3.42 6.49
N TYR A 26 3.70 -4.05 5.58
CA TYR A 26 4.22 -4.74 4.41
C TYR A 26 3.20 -4.65 3.27
N PHE A 27 3.66 -4.68 2.02
CA PHE A 27 2.79 -4.87 0.88
C PHE A 27 3.56 -5.53 -0.27
N GLU A 28 2.84 -6.28 -1.11
CA GLU A 28 3.37 -6.91 -2.31
C GLU A 28 2.42 -6.68 -3.49
N VAL A 29 2.98 -6.25 -4.61
CA VAL A 29 2.23 -5.89 -5.82
C VAL A 29 2.32 -7.03 -6.82
N PHE A 30 1.16 -7.52 -7.24
CA PHE A 30 1.00 -8.50 -8.30
C PHE A 30 0.34 -7.86 -9.52
N PRO A 31 0.35 -8.52 -10.69
CA PRO A 31 -0.21 -7.96 -11.91
C PRO A 31 -1.65 -7.47 -11.86
N LYS A 32 -2.51 -7.93 -10.94
CA LYS A 32 -3.93 -7.51 -10.85
C LYS A 32 -4.37 -7.20 -9.42
N LYS A 33 -3.50 -7.36 -8.43
CA LYS A 33 -3.84 -7.26 -7.01
C LYS A 33 -2.66 -6.78 -6.20
N VAL A 34 -2.94 -6.26 -5.02
CA VAL A 34 -1.95 -5.97 -3.99
C VAL A 34 -2.32 -6.75 -2.73
N VAL A 35 -1.33 -7.38 -2.13
CA VAL A 35 -1.40 -7.97 -0.78
C VAL A 35 -0.86 -6.92 0.19
N ILE A 36 -1.57 -6.66 1.27
CA ILE A 36 -1.27 -5.59 2.22
C ILE A 36 -1.33 -6.15 3.63
N LEU A 37 -0.29 -5.93 4.41
CA LEU A 37 -0.31 -6.10 5.86
C LEU A 37 -0.57 -4.73 6.50
N CYS A 38 -1.70 -4.59 7.21
CA CYS A 38 -2.12 -3.33 7.78
C CYS A 38 -1.03 -2.73 8.71
N GLY A 39 -0.69 -1.46 8.51
CA GLY A 39 0.29 -0.78 9.36
C GLY A 39 -0.18 -0.49 10.80
N ASN A 40 -1.45 -0.74 11.11
CA ASN A 40 -2.02 -0.52 12.44
C ASN A 40 -2.31 -1.84 13.19
N CYS A 41 -3.12 -2.74 12.61
CA CYS A 41 -3.51 -4.00 13.26
C CYS A 41 -2.77 -5.24 12.74
N HIS A 42 -1.88 -5.10 11.76
CA HIS A 42 -1.19 -6.20 11.09
C HIS A 42 -2.10 -7.27 10.44
N HIS A 43 -3.38 -7.00 10.26
CA HIS A 43 -4.27 -7.86 9.48
C HIS A 43 -3.83 -7.88 8.01
N GLU A 44 -3.71 -9.06 7.43
CA GLU A 44 -3.39 -9.25 6.00
C GLU A 44 -4.68 -9.19 5.17
N PHE A 45 -4.69 -8.39 4.11
CA PHE A 45 -5.81 -8.34 3.18
C PHE A 45 -5.37 -8.06 1.75
N GLN A 46 -6.23 -8.41 0.81
CA GLN A 46 -5.97 -8.26 -0.63
C GLN A 46 -6.98 -7.32 -1.27
N ARG A 47 -6.51 -6.52 -2.24
CA ARG A 47 -7.37 -5.63 -3.04
C ARG A 47 -6.97 -5.67 -4.51
N PRO A 48 -7.94 -5.55 -5.43
CA PRO A 48 -7.63 -5.38 -6.84
C PRO A 48 -6.88 -4.06 -7.05
N LEU A 49 -5.89 -4.08 -7.93
CA LEU A 49 -5.25 -2.85 -8.40
C LEU A 49 -6.07 -2.27 -9.53
N VAL A 50 -6.35 -0.97 -9.45
CA VAL A 50 -7.04 -0.23 -10.50
C VAL A 50 -5.99 0.30 -11.47
N PRO A 51 -6.06 -0.05 -12.78
CA PRO A 51 -5.16 0.52 -13.78
C PRO A 51 -5.16 2.05 -13.74
N ASN A 52 -3.97 2.66 -13.88
CA ASN A 52 -3.78 4.11 -13.88
C ASN A 52 -4.11 4.81 -12.55
N LEU A 53 -4.34 4.08 -11.46
CA LEU A 53 -4.48 4.66 -10.13
C LEU A 53 -3.12 4.66 -9.44
N ASP A 54 -2.50 5.85 -9.42
CA ASP A 54 -1.22 6.05 -8.74
C ASP A 54 -1.39 6.18 -7.24
N GLU A 55 -0.54 5.46 -6.52
CA GLU A 55 -0.40 5.48 -5.07
C GLU A 55 -1.73 5.30 -4.30
N PRO A 56 -2.44 4.18 -4.53
CA PRO A 56 -3.77 3.94 -4.00
C PRO A 56 -3.79 3.87 -2.47
N THR A 57 -4.94 4.18 -1.89
CA THR A 57 -5.21 4.00 -0.46
C THR A 57 -6.29 2.95 -0.27
N PHE A 58 -6.01 1.94 0.57
CA PHE A 58 -6.93 0.86 0.86
C PHE A 58 -7.32 0.87 2.34
N VAL A 59 -8.60 0.71 2.62
CA VAL A 59 -9.12 0.61 3.98
C VAL A 59 -8.97 -0.83 4.47
N CYS A 60 -8.37 -0.99 5.64
CA CYS A 60 -8.29 -2.29 6.32
C CYS A 60 -9.71 -2.84 6.54
N PRO A 61 -10.00 -4.09 6.15
CA PRO A 61 -11.34 -4.67 6.30
C PRO A 61 -11.71 -4.99 7.75
N GLU A 62 -10.73 -5.04 8.66
CA GLU A 62 -10.96 -5.33 10.08
C GLU A 62 -11.87 -4.25 10.69
N PRO A 63 -13.07 -4.61 11.21
CA PRO A 63 -14.09 -3.67 11.66
C PRO A 63 -13.61 -2.68 12.71
N ASP A 64 -12.74 -3.13 13.61
CA ASP A 64 -12.19 -2.35 14.72
C ASP A 64 -10.97 -1.51 14.32
N CYS A 65 -10.38 -1.77 13.15
CA CYS A 65 -9.20 -1.05 12.69
C CYS A 65 -9.57 0.07 11.72
N ARG A 66 -10.18 -0.28 10.57
CA ARG A 66 -10.52 0.63 9.46
C ARG A 66 -9.40 1.59 9.03
N ALA A 67 -8.15 1.26 9.32
CA ALA A 67 -7.02 2.12 9.00
C ALA A 67 -6.83 2.25 7.48
N ARG A 68 -6.53 3.47 7.03
CA ARG A 68 -6.29 3.80 5.63
C ARG A 68 -4.83 3.54 5.29
N ASN A 69 -4.55 2.48 4.55
CA ASN A 69 -3.20 2.06 4.17
C ASN A 69 -2.86 2.60 2.79
N TRP A 70 -1.91 3.52 2.71
CA TRP A 70 -1.43 4.13 1.48
C TRP A 70 -0.26 3.34 0.89
N VAL A 71 -0.42 2.86 -0.34
CA VAL A 71 0.57 2.02 -1.02
C VAL A 71 1.35 2.90 -2.01
N PRO A 72 2.66 3.14 -1.81
CA PRO A 72 3.49 4.06 -2.61
C PRO A 72 3.95 3.45 -3.93
N VAL A 73 2.99 3.03 -4.76
CA VAL A 73 3.26 2.37 -6.05
C VAL A 73 2.57 3.07 -7.19
N LYS A 74 3.28 3.22 -8.30
CA LYS A 74 2.68 3.59 -9.59
C LYS A 74 2.31 2.30 -10.30
N TYR A 75 1.03 2.10 -10.58
CA TYR A 75 0.57 0.90 -11.25
C TYR A 75 0.22 1.22 -12.70
N ASP A 76 1.15 0.87 -13.59
CA ASP A 76 1.02 1.00 -15.03
C ASP A 76 1.04 -0.40 -15.65
N LEU A 77 -0.04 -0.73 -16.37
CA LEU A 77 -0.23 -2.02 -17.05
C LEU A 77 0.86 -2.34 -18.09
N ARG A 78 1.64 -1.35 -18.53
CA ARG A 78 2.75 -1.52 -19.46
C ARG A 78 3.95 -2.29 -18.87
N TYR A 79 4.04 -2.39 -17.54
CA TYR A 79 5.16 -3.07 -16.86
C TYR A 79 4.91 -4.56 -16.58
N LEU A 80 3.81 -5.13 -17.06
CA LEU A 80 3.59 -6.57 -16.97
C LEU A 80 4.40 -7.29 -18.06
N PRO A 81 5.29 -8.24 -17.71
CA PRO A 81 5.90 -9.10 -18.72
C PRO A 81 4.78 -9.85 -19.46
N ARG A 82 4.89 -9.88 -20.79
CA ARG A 82 4.00 -10.65 -21.67
C ARG A 82 4.13 -12.15 -21.39
#